data_AF-A0A7X5ANT3-F1
#
_entry.id   AF-A0A7X5ANT3-F1
#
_cell.length_a   1.000
_cell.length_b   1.000
_cell.length_c   1.000
_cell.angle_alpha   90.00
_cell.angle_beta   90.00
_cell.angle_gamma   90.00
#
_symmetry.space_group_name_H-M   'P 1'
#
loop_
_entity.id
_entity.type
_entity.pdbx_description
1 polymer ?
#
loop_
_entity_poly.entity_id
_entity_poly.type
_entity_poly.pdbx_seq_one_letter_code
_entity_poly.pdbx_strand_id
1 'polypeptide(L)'
;MRTYSDATLEHYADRFIALRLARHGVTLEQYLANPARFERLALEPEPPLPAQQAAALRLWWAWDTGLAPAGASTAPTALPANYQCWRELIAQWRHAEATVERDIAHLPRRNGAFIEPLHHHRFPRGGQSDFTKRGA
;
A
#
# COMPACT_ATOMS: atom_id res chain seq x y z
N MET A 1 -5.68 -41.92 -22.05
CA MET A 1 -6.18 -42.44 -20.77
C MET A 1 -4.98 -43.04 -20.05
N ARG A 2 -4.55 -42.49 -18.90
CA ARG A 2 -3.46 -43.07 -18.12
C ARG A 2 -4.05 -44.20 -17.28
N THR A 3 -3.50 -45.39 -17.39
CA THR A 3 -3.83 -46.54 -16.54
C THR A 3 -2.74 -46.70 -15.49
N TYR A 4 -3.13 -46.95 -14.24
CA TYR A 4 -2.23 -47.19 -13.12
C TYR A 4 -2.39 -48.63 -12.66
N SER A 5 -1.33 -49.24 -12.12
CA SER A 5 -1.46 -50.53 -11.46
C SER A 5 -2.16 -50.37 -10.12
N ASP A 6 -2.88 -51.41 -9.67
CA ASP A 6 -3.60 -51.39 -8.38
C ASP A 6 -2.69 -51.01 -7.22
N ALA A 7 -1.49 -51.61 -7.14
CA ALA A 7 -0.51 -51.28 -6.10
C ALA A 7 -0.08 -49.80 -6.10
N THR A 8 0.01 -49.19 -7.30
CA THR A 8 0.34 -47.75 -7.41
C THR A 8 -0.83 -46.89 -6.94
N LEU A 9 -2.04 -47.28 -7.32
CA LEU A 9 -3.26 -46.54 -6.97
C LEU A 9 -3.51 -46.60 -5.45
N GLU A 10 -3.33 -47.76 -4.84
CA GLU A 10 -3.49 -47.97 -3.40
C GLU A 10 -2.47 -47.15 -2.60
N HIS A 11 -1.19 -47.21 -2.97
CA HIS A 11 -0.13 -46.39 -2.35
C HIS A 11 -0.45 -44.89 -2.37
N TYR A 12 -0.87 -44.37 -3.53
CA TYR A 12 -1.17 -42.95 -3.66
C TYR A 12 -2.52 -42.57 -3.05
N ALA A 13 -3.49 -43.48 -2.97
CA ALA A 13 -4.74 -43.25 -2.26
C ALA A 13 -4.50 -43.10 -0.74
N ASP A 14 -3.69 -43.98 -0.14
CA ASP A 14 -3.32 -43.88 1.27
C ASP A 14 -2.60 -42.56 1.56
N ARG A 15 -1.66 -42.19 0.69
CA ARG A 15 -0.89 -40.95 0.80
C ARG A 15 -1.80 -39.71 0.65
N PHE A 16 -2.78 -39.76 -0.25
CA PHE A 16 -3.78 -38.70 -0.44
C PHE A 16 -4.62 -38.47 0.83
N ILE A 17 -5.03 -39.55 1.50
CA ILE A 17 -5.79 -39.49 2.77
C ILE A 17 -4.90 -38.96 3.90
N ALA A 18 -3.68 -39.50 4.03
CA ALA A 18 -2.74 -39.09 5.08
C ALA A 18 -2.40 -37.60 5.02
N LEU A 19 -2.23 -37.06 3.81
CA LEU A 19 -1.95 -35.64 3.56
C LEU A 19 -3.22 -34.77 3.52
N ARG A 20 -4.41 -35.38 3.67
CA ARG A 20 -5.72 -34.69 3.69
C ARG A 20 -5.92 -33.74 2.51
N LEU A 21 -5.39 -34.08 1.33
CA LEU A 21 -5.36 -33.19 0.16
C LEU A 21 -6.75 -32.78 -0.34
N ALA A 22 -7.78 -33.57 -0.04
CA ALA A 22 -9.18 -33.20 -0.28
C ALA A 22 -9.57 -31.87 0.39
N ARG A 23 -9.00 -31.56 1.57
CA ARG A 23 -9.27 -30.28 2.27
C ARG A 23 -8.63 -29.09 1.57
N HIS A 24 -7.58 -29.32 0.78
CA HIS A 24 -7.00 -28.31 -0.11
C HIS A 24 -7.72 -28.23 -1.47
N GLY A 25 -8.87 -28.90 -1.62
CA GLY A 25 -9.70 -28.85 -2.84
C GLY A 25 -9.15 -29.68 -4.01
N VAL A 26 -8.24 -30.62 -3.76
CA VAL A 26 -7.61 -31.46 -4.78
C VAL A 26 -8.31 -32.81 -4.85
N THR A 27 -8.60 -33.30 -6.05
CA THR A 27 -9.15 -34.65 -6.26
C THR A 27 -8.04 -35.69 -6.41
N LEU A 28 -8.34 -36.97 -6.14
CA LEU A 28 -7.36 -38.05 -6.29
C LEU A 28 -6.82 -38.13 -7.73
N GLU A 29 -7.67 -37.94 -8.75
CA GLU A 29 -7.24 -37.94 -10.15
C GLU A 29 -6.23 -36.81 -10.46
N GLN A 30 -6.48 -35.61 -9.92
CA GLN A 30 -5.56 -34.48 -10.06
C GLN A 30 -4.25 -34.75 -9.34
N TYR A 31 -4.31 -35.32 -8.13
CA TYR A 31 -3.14 -35.73 -7.37
C TYR A 31 -2.24 -36.71 -8.15
N LEU A 32 -2.84 -37.77 -8.71
CA LEU A 32 -2.13 -38.79 -9.48
C LEU A 32 -1.46 -38.23 -10.74
N ALA A 33 -1.98 -37.14 -11.31
CA ALA A 33 -1.35 -36.50 -12.47
C ALA A 33 0.02 -35.88 -12.14
N ASN A 34 0.22 -35.40 -10.90
CA ASN A 34 1.49 -34.82 -10.44
C ASN A 34 1.63 -34.85 -8.90
N PRO A 35 2.00 -35.99 -8.29
CA PRO A 35 2.03 -36.14 -6.83
C PRO A 35 2.94 -35.12 -6.14
N ALA A 36 4.18 -34.96 -6.61
CA ALA A 36 5.18 -34.07 -6.01
C ALA A 36 4.76 -32.59 -5.93
N ARG A 37 3.88 -32.14 -6.84
CA ARG A 37 3.31 -30.79 -6.77
C ARG A 37 2.35 -30.65 -5.60
N PHE A 38 1.46 -31.61 -5.42
CA PHE A 38 0.39 -31.53 -4.43
C PHE A 38 0.85 -31.94 -3.04
N GLU A 39 1.85 -32.82 -2.90
CA GLU A 39 2.44 -33.13 -1.60
C GLU A 39 3.03 -31.89 -0.91
N ARG A 40 3.51 -30.90 -1.68
CA ARG A 40 3.96 -29.62 -1.12
C ARG A 40 2.83 -28.81 -0.48
N LEU A 41 1.59 -28.95 -0.92
CA LEU A 41 0.44 -28.26 -0.30
C LEU A 41 0.16 -28.76 1.12
N ALA A 42 0.59 -29.98 1.47
CA ALA A 42 0.45 -30.49 2.82
C ALA A 42 1.36 -29.78 3.84
N LEU A 43 2.34 -29.00 3.37
CA LEU A 43 3.17 -28.14 4.22
C LEU A 43 2.50 -26.79 4.50
N GLU A 44 1.53 -26.40 3.68
CA GLU A 44 0.76 -25.18 3.88
C GLU A 44 -0.27 -25.38 4.99
N PRO A 45 -0.60 -24.33 5.76
CA PRO A 45 -1.64 -24.41 6.76
C PRO A 45 -2.95 -24.84 6.12
N GLU A 46 -3.62 -25.79 6.78
CA GLU A 46 -4.86 -26.35 6.30
C GLU A 46 -5.93 -25.26 6.17
N PRO A 47 -6.66 -25.18 5.04
CA PRO A 47 -7.65 -24.13 4.86
C PRO A 47 -8.79 -24.28 5.88
N PRO A 48 -9.31 -23.14 6.38
CA PRO A 48 -10.43 -23.14 7.31
C PRO A 48 -11.66 -23.78 6.67
N LEU A 49 -12.45 -24.48 7.48
CA LEU A 49 -13.72 -25.06 7.04
C LEU A 49 -14.69 -23.95 6.59
N PRO A 50 -15.66 -24.23 5.70
CA PRO A 50 -16.63 -23.22 5.26
C PRO A 50 -17.33 -22.47 6.40
N ALA A 51 -17.68 -23.18 7.49
CA ALA A 51 -18.25 -22.56 8.68
C ALA A 51 -17.26 -21.62 9.41
N GLN A 52 -15.98 -21.98 9.46
CA GLN A 52 -14.93 -21.14 10.04
C GLN A 52 -14.66 -19.92 9.16
N GLN A 53 -14.65 -20.08 7.83
CA GLN A 53 -14.57 -18.97 6.89
C GLN A 53 -15.74 -17.99 7.05
N ALA A 54 -16.97 -18.51 7.14
CA ALA A 54 -18.15 -17.69 7.39
C ALA A 54 -18.05 -16.92 8.71
N ALA A 55 -17.54 -17.56 9.77
CA ALA A 55 -17.30 -16.89 11.05
C ALA A 55 -16.22 -15.80 10.95
N ALA A 56 -15.10 -16.07 10.27
CA ALA A 56 -14.04 -15.10 10.03
C ALA A 56 -14.55 -13.88 9.24
N LEU A 57 -15.31 -14.11 8.18
CA LEU A 57 -15.94 -13.04 7.39
C LEU A 57 -16.93 -12.22 8.21
N ARG A 58 -17.75 -12.88 9.04
CA ARG A 58 -18.70 -12.20 9.93
C ARG A 58 -17.97 -11.32 10.95
N LEU A 59 -16.88 -11.81 11.54
CA LEU A 59 -16.06 -11.04 12.48
C LEU A 59 -15.40 -9.84 11.80
N TRP A 60 -14.81 -10.06 10.61
CA TRP A 60 -14.20 -9.00 9.82
C TRP A 60 -15.22 -7.92 9.46
N TRP A 61 -16.39 -8.30 8.94
CA TRP A 61 -17.46 -7.36 8.60
C TRP A 61 -17.95 -6.58 9.82
N ALA A 62 -18.06 -7.25 10.97
CA ALA A 62 -18.46 -6.60 12.21
C ALA A 62 -17.40 -5.58 12.69
N TRP A 63 -16.10 -5.83 12.48
CA TRP A 63 -15.05 -4.83 12.75
C TRP A 63 -15.12 -3.65 11.79
N ASP A 64 -15.30 -3.91 10.49
CA ASP A 64 -15.38 -2.86 9.47
C ASP A 64 -16.58 -1.92 9.71
N THR A 65 -17.71 -2.47 10.14
CA THR A 65 -18.95 -1.72 10.43
C THR A 65 -19.05 -1.21 11.87
N GLY A 66 -18.10 -1.55 12.74
CA GLY A 66 -18.15 -1.24 14.18
C GLY A 66 -19.23 -2.02 14.96
N LEU A 67 -19.86 -3.03 14.35
CA LEU A 67 -20.87 -3.90 14.98
C LEU A 67 -20.27 -5.09 15.74
N ALA A 68 -18.95 -5.20 15.82
CA ALA A 68 -18.32 -6.31 16.51
C ALA A 68 -18.67 -6.31 18.00
N PRO A 69 -18.88 -7.50 18.59
CA PRO A 69 -19.10 -7.59 20.03
C PRO A 69 -17.89 -6.97 20.71
N ALA A 70 -18.14 -5.98 21.57
CA ALA A 70 -17.10 -5.35 22.37
C ALA A 70 -16.41 -6.47 23.18
N GLY A 71 -15.18 -6.83 22.77
CA GLY A 71 -14.30 -7.59 23.64
C GLY A 71 -14.10 -6.82 24.95
N ALA A 72 -13.72 -7.52 26.01
CA ALA A 72 -13.60 -7.03 27.39
C ALA A 72 -12.67 -5.79 27.63
N SER A 73 -12.23 -5.10 26.58
CA SER A 73 -11.63 -3.77 26.66
C SER A 73 -12.67 -2.70 26.35
N THR A 74 -13.44 -2.33 27.38
CA THR A 74 -14.20 -1.07 27.44
C THR A 74 -13.29 0.14 27.69
N ALA A 75 -11.98 -0.07 27.85
CA ALA A 75 -11.03 1.03 27.89
C ALA A 75 -10.97 1.67 26.49
N PRO A 76 -11.26 2.98 26.35
CA PRO A 76 -10.97 3.67 25.10
C PRO A 76 -9.49 3.44 24.82
N THR A 77 -9.19 2.89 23.64
CA THR A 77 -7.80 2.80 23.18
C THR A 77 -7.32 4.23 23.06
N ALA A 78 -6.58 4.70 24.07
CA ALA A 78 -5.99 6.01 24.04
C ALA A 78 -5.08 6.04 22.82
N LEU A 79 -5.36 6.98 21.92
CA LEU A 79 -4.53 7.15 20.74
C LEU A 79 -3.10 7.45 21.21
N PRO A 80 -2.06 6.91 20.54
CA PRO A 80 -0.68 7.22 20.87
C PRO A 80 -0.44 8.73 20.97
N ALA A 81 0.50 9.16 21.82
CA ALA A 81 0.80 10.59 21.99
C ALA A 81 1.22 11.30 20.68
N ASN A 82 1.66 10.54 19.68
CA ASN A 82 2.02 10.98 18.34
C ASN A 82 0.92 10.73 17.29
N TYR A 83 -0.29 10.35 17.69
CA TYR A 83 -1.39 10.14 16.77
C TYR A 83 -1.79 11.47 16.14
N GLN A 84 -1.63 11.56 14.82
CA GLN A 84 -2.12 12.67 14.02
C GLN A 84 -3.41 12.23 13.34
N CYS A 85 -4.48 12.98 13.58
CA CYS A 85 -5.72 12.79 12.84
C CYS A 85 -5.48 13.17 11.37
N TRP A 86 -5.66 12.22 10.44
CA TRP A 86 -5.39 12.47 9.02
C TRP A 86 -6.23 13.63 8.45
N ARG A 87 -7.44 13.86 8.99
CA ARG A 87 -8.27 15.02 8.62
C ARG A 87 -7.62 16.36 8.99
N GLU A 88 -7.00 16.43 10.17
CA GLU A 88 -6.30 17.63 10.64
C GLU A 88 -5.01 17.84 9.86
N LEU A 89 -4.27 16.77 9.55
CA LEU A 89 -3.08 16.81 8.71
C LEU A 89 -3.38 17.38 7.32
N ILE A 90 -4.45 16.90 6.67
CA ILE A 90 -4.89 17.44 5.37
C ILE A 90 -5.30 18.92 5.50
N ALA A 91 -6.02 19.28 6.55
CA ALA A 91 -6.41 20.68 6.78
C ALA A 91 -5.18 21.58 6.95
N GLN A 92 -4.16 21.10 7.67
CA GLN A 92 -2.89 21.80 7.83
C GLN A 92 -2.17 21.98 6.48
N TRP A 93 -2.10 20.95 5.64
CA TRP A 93 -1.48 21.05 4.32
C TRP A 93 -2.21 22.05 3.42
N ARG A 94 -3.55 21.98 3.36
CA ARG A 94 -4.35 22.95 2.60
C ARG A 94 -4.16 24.38 3.10
N HIS A 95 -4.03 24.57 4.41
CA HIS A 95 -3.75 25.88 4.99
C HIS A 95 -2.35 26.37 4.63
N ALA A 96 -1.35 25.49 4.64
CA ALA A 96 0.01 25.82 4.24
C ALA A 96 0.08 26.22 2.77
N GLU A 97 -0.55 25.45 1.88
CA GLU A 97 -0.67 25.77 0.44
C GLU A 97 -1.35 27.13 0.22
N ALA A 98 -2.48 27.38 0.87
CA ALA A 98 -3.18 28.66 0.76
C ALA A 98 -2.36 29.85 1.27
N THR A 99 -1.47 29.63 2.24
CA THR A 99 -0.55 30.67 2.72
C THR A 99 0.50 30.97 1.66
N VAL A 100 1.15 29.93 1.13
CA VAL A 100 2.17 30.06 0.07
C VAL A 100 1.58 30.72 -1.18
N GLU A 101 0.37 30.34 -1.60
CA GLU A 101 -0.29 30.94 -2.76
C GLU A 101 -0.54 32.44 -2.57
N ARG A 102 -0.95 32.89 -1.37
CA ARG A 102 -1.11 34.32 -1.07
C ARG A 102 0.22 35.04 -1.12
N ASP A 103 1.27 34.45 -0.57
CA ASP A 103 2.60 35.04 -0.54
C ASP A 103 3.16 35.26 -1.95
N ILE A 104 2.90 34.37 -2.90
CA ILE A 104 3.40 34.52 -4.28
C ILE A 104 2.39 35.20 -5.23
N ALA A 105 1.15 35.45 -4.80
CA ALA A 105 0.09 36.01 -5.64
C ALA A 105 0.44 37.37 -6.26
N HIS A 106 1.29 38.15 -5.59
CA HIS A 106 1.73 39.46 -6.04
C HIS A 106 2.86 39.41 -7.09
N LEU A 107 3.47 38.24 -7.31
CA LEU A 107 4.56 38.10 -8.28
C LEU A 107 4.04 38.18 -9.72
N PRO A 108 4.81 38.80 -10.63
CA PRO A 108 4.44 38.89 -12.04
C PRO A 108 4.38 37.49 -12.68
N ARG A 109 3.54 37.34 -13.70
CA ARG A 109 3.36 36.07 -14.43
C ARG A 109 3.84 36.18 -15.87
N ARG A 110 4.40 35.09 -16.41
CA ARG A 110 4.71 34.92 -17.84
C ARG A 110 4.21 33.56 -18.28
N ASN A 111 3.36 33.52 -19.31
CA ASN A 111 2.71 32.31 -19.81
C ASN A 111 2.01 31.48 -18.70
N GLY A 112 1.45 32.15 -17.69
CA GLY A 112 0.76 31.51 -16.57
C GLY A 112 1.65 31.07 -15.40
N ALA A 113 2.98 31.07 -15.53
CA ALA A 113 3.90 30.77 -14.44
C ALA A 113 4.32 32.03 -13.69
N PHE A 114 4.45 31.95 -12.36
CA PHE A 114 5.01 33.01 -11.53
C PHE A 114 6.51 33.19 -11.83
N ILE A 115 6.95 34.45 -11.94
CA ILE A 115 8.36 34.82 -12.11
C ILE A 115 8.77 35.68 -10.92
N GLU A 116 9.80 35.24 -10.20
CA GLU A 116 10.46 36.07 -9.20
C GLU A 116 11.38 37.10 -9.89
N PRO A 117 11.17 38.41 -9.69
CA PRO A 117 12.00 39.44 -10.30
C PRO A 117 13.45 39.37 -9.77
N LEU A 118 14.41 39.16 -10.66
CA LEU A 118 15.82 39.18 -10.29
C LEU A 118 16.28 40.63 -10.05
N HIS A 119 16.43 41.01 -8.78
CA HIS A 119 17.02 42.29 -8.39
C HIS A 119 18.53 42.28 -8.65
N HIS A 120 18.97 42.94 -9.71
CA HIS A 120 20.40 43.14 -9.97
C HIS A 120 20.87 44.46 -9.34
N HIS A 121 21.89 44.40 -8.50
CA HIS A 121 22.56 45.60 -8.02
C HIS A 121 23.63 46.01 -9.05
N ARG A 122 23.43 47.14 -9.72
CA ARG A 122 24.42 47.64 -10.68
C ARG A 122 25.42 48.53 -9.96
N PHE A 123 26.69 48.13 -9.94
CA PHE A 123 27.76 49.01 -9.48
C PHE A 123 27.92 50.20 -10.44
N PRO A 124 28.23 51.40 -9.93
CA PRO A 124 28.47 52.56 -10.78
C PRO A 124 29.62 52.27 -11.74
N ARG A 125 29.41 52.56 -13.03
CA ARG A 125 30.46 52.38 -14.04
C ARG A 125 31.49 53.49 -13.87
N GLY A 126 32.74 53.12 -13.58
CA GLY A 126 33.85 54.07 -13.59
C GLY A 126 34.13 54.55 -15.01
N GLY A 127 34.25 55.87 -15.21
CA GLY A 127 34.52 56.50 -16.51
C GLY A 127 35.93 56.23 -17.09
N GLN A 128 36.66 55.26 -16.54
CA GLN A 128 37.99 54.85 -16.99
C GLN A 128 38.01 54.22 -18.38
N SER A 129 36.86 53.79 -18.92
CA SER A 129 36.70 53.29 -20.29
C SER A 129 36.09 54.31 -21.25
N ASP A 130 35.86 55.55 -20.80
CA ASP A 130 35.29 56.60 -21.64
C ASP A 130 36.40 57.33 -22.40
N PHE A 131 36.70 56.84 -23.61
CA PHE A 131 37.73 57.41 -24.47
C PHE A 131 37.35 58.79 -25.02
N THR A 132 36.07 59.18 -24.95
CA THR A 132 35.62 60.52 -25.36
C THR A 132 36.13 61.63 -24.45
N LYS A 133 36.44 61.30 -23.18
CA LYS A 133 36.92 62.26 -22.17
C LYS A 133 38.44 62.44 -22.12
N ARG A 134 39.20 61.63 -22.88
CA ARG A 134 40.68 61.63 -22.89
C ARG A 134 41.31 62.44 -24.04
N GLY A 135 40.51 63.25 -24.73
CA GLY A 135 40.95 64.04 -25.89
C GLY A 135 40.66 65.53 -25.82
N ALA A 136 40.60 66.13 -24.63
CA ALA A 136 40.55 67.58 -24.41
C ALA A 136 41.72 68.02 -23.54
#